data_AF-A0A841N4E9-F1
#
_entry.id   AF-A0A841N4E9-F1
#
_cell.length_a   1.000
_cell.length_b   1.000
_cell.length_c   1.000
_cell.angle_alpha   90.00
_cell.angle_beta   90.00
_cell.angle_gamma   90.00
#
_symmetry.space_group_name_H-M   'P 1'
#
loop_
_entity.id
_entity.type
_entity.pdbx_description
1 polymer ?
#
loop_
_entity_poly.entity_id
_entity_poly.type
_entity_poly.pdbx_seq_one_letter_code
_entity_poly.pdbx_strand_id
1 'polypeptide(L)'
;MKNLYKLLVFFLSFSVQAQTGVFTKDPMQPFHIDGAKDNTSIPPSASQIINDVVVTSDGKLGVGILNPKTKVDVRSGDPKSIIGLGTSTQTAAEAGGGAIRYGSGNIIQYSDGAAWHNLPMTLPPKALVLANKSSALTLNNNATTLVNGWNVVTDSQSNFNGTTFTAPRNGFYIVSFNITLADSNIAQNSRIETIIESNNATNNIQTYRSVNSYPAWDVSTVGNIVGGNCTAIFNLSAGNTIQFKVYHNFGSNRGINTANSGTNNSISIYEL
;
A
#
# COMPACT_ATOMS: atom_id res chain seq x y z
N MET A 1 1.03 23.46 -100.37
CA MET A 1 1.72 23.61 -99.06
C MET A 1 0.78 24.44 -98.19
N LYS A 2 0.18 23.99 -97.08
CA LYS A 2 0.57 23.02 -96.05
C LYS A 2 -0.73 22.56 -95.32
N ASN A 3 -0.94 21.24 -95.17
CA ASN A 3 -0.90 20.47 -93.91
C ASN A 3 -2.19 20.64 -93.08
N LEU A 4 -3.17 19.73 -93.00
CA LEU A 4 -3.22 18.26 -92.86
C LEU A 4 -2.96 17.73 -91.43
N TYR A 5 -3.96 16.96 -90.96
CA TYR A 5 -4.03 16.01 -89.83
C TYR A 5 -4.20 16.59 -88.41
N LYS A 6 -5.41 16.47 -87.82
CA LYS A 6 -6.10 15.30 -87.22
C LYS A 6 -5.73 15.11 -85.74
N LEU A 7 -6.74 15.40 -84.90
CA LEU A 7 -7.27 14.59 -83.80
C LEU A 7 -6.29 13.79 -82.93
N LEU A 8 -6.28 14.06 -81.62
CA LEU A 8 -6.21 13.02 -80.59
C LEU A 8 -6.83 13.54 -79.28
N VAL A 9 -7.96 12.95 -78.88
CA VAL A 9 -8.53 13.10 -77.53
C VAL A 9 -7.77 12.16 -76.60
N PHE A 10 -7.27 12.66 -75.47
CA PHE A 10 -6.72 11.84 -74.39
C PHE A 10 -7.53 12.08 -73.11
N PHE A 11 -8.43 11.15 -72.79
CA PHE A 11 -8.97 10.98 -71.44
C PHE A 11 -7.84 10.38 -70.58
N LEU A 12 -7.08 11.23 -69.89
CA LEU A 12 -6.16 10.77 -68.85
C LEU A 12 -6.92 10.75 -67.52
N SER A 13 -7.26 9.54 -67.05
CA SER A 13 -7.76 9.32 -65.68
C SER A 13 -6.61 9.58 -64.70
N PHE A 14 -6.49 10.79 -64.17
CA PHE A 14 -5.58 11.08 -63.06
C PHE A 14 -6.20 10.54 -61.77
N SER A 15 -5.69 9.41 -61.28
CA SER A 15 -5.88 8.97 -59.91
C SER A 15 -4.98 9.80 -58.99
N VAL A 16 -5.57 10.75 -58.26
CA VAL A 16 -4.84 11.50 -57.22
C VAL A 16 -4.72 10.60 -55.99
N GLN A 17 -3.52 10.21 -55.58
CA GLN A 17 -3.28 9.51 -54.31
C GLN A 17 -3.23 10.53 -53.15
N ALA A 18 -4.04 10.31 -52.11
CA ALA A 18 -4.26 11.20 -50.97
C ALA A 18 -3.51 10.71 -49.71
N GLN A 19 -2.43 11.39 -49.31
CA GLN A 19 -1.73 11.25 -48.02
C GLN A 19 -1.49 12.65 -47.44
N THR A 20 -1.66 12.85 -46.12
CA THR A 20 -1.52 14.15 -45.44
C THR A 20 -0.23 14.19 -44.63
N GLY A 21 0.74 15.00 -45.05
CA GLY A 21 1.95 15.28 -44.27
C GLY A 21 1.95 16.67 -43.66
N VAL A 22 2.61 16.81 -42.51
CA VAL A 22 2.87 18.08 -41.85
C VAL A 22 4.36 18.19 -41.57
N PHE A 23 4.99 19.27 -42.06
CA PHE A 23 6.44 19.54 -42.01
C PHE A 23 7.38 18.54 -42.66
N THR A 24 6.87 17.40 -43.11
CA THR A 24 7.52 16.55 -44.10
C THR A 24 6.91 16.80 -45.49
N LYS A 25 7.77 16.97 -46.50
CA LYS A 25 7.34 17.03 -47.91
C LYS A 25 7.03 15.64 -48.48
N ASP A 26 7.54 14.60 -47.83
CA ASP A 26 7.45 13.20 -48.21
C ASP A 26 6.85 12.43 -47.02
N PRO A 27 5.52 12.41 -46.88
CA PRO A 27 4.84 11.76 -45.77
C PRO A 27 5.01 10.24 -45.88
N MET A 28 5.53 9.62 -44.83
CA MET A 28 5.76 8.16 -44.79
C MET A 28 4.52 7.35 -44.36
N GLN A 29 3.43 8.00 -43.95
CA GLN A 29 2.16 7.38 -43.54
C GLN A 29 0.96 8.26 -43.95
N PRO A 30 -0.27 7.72 -44.02
CA PRO A 30 -1.46 8.45 -44.47
C PRO A 30 -1.74 9.75 -43.72
N PHE A 31 -1.40 9.82 -42.43
CA PHE A 31 -1.21 11.06 -41.68
C PHE A 31 0.14 11.00 -40.99
N HIS A 32 1.12 11.81 -41.40
CA HIS A 32 2.46 11.81 -40.84
C HIS A 32 2.86 13.23 -40.44
N ILE A 33 3.39 13.38 -39.23
CA ILE A 33 3.90 14.62 -38.66
C ILE A 33 5.39 14.44 -38.39
N ASP A 34 6.21 15.21 -39.10
CA ASP A 34 7.63 15.37 -38.78
C ASP A 34 7.77 16.54 -37.80
N GLY A 35 8.18 16.24 -36.56
CA GLY A 35 8.13 17.23 -35.48
C GLY A 35 9.21 18.31 -35.58
N ALA A 36 10.42 17.92 -35.97
CA ALA A 36 11.58 18.80 -36.03
C ALA A 36 11.81 19.45 -37.40
N LYS A 37 11.03 19.07 -38.42
CA LYS A 37 11.17 19.56 -39.82
C LYS A 37 12.58 19.34 -40.35
N ASP A 38 13.23 18.30 -39.87
CA ASP A 38 14.61 17.98 -40.18
C ASP A 38 14.72 16.74 -41.07
N ASN A 39 13.60 16.20 -41.56
CA ASN A 39 13.55 15.11 -42.53
C ASN A 39 14.11 15.50 -43.90
N THR A 40 15.44 15.59 -43.98
CA THR A 40 16.22 15.98 -45.16
C THR A 40 16.42 14.83 -46.15
N SER A 41 15.99 13.63 -45.82
CA SER A 41 16.12 12.42 -46.62
C SER A 41 14.82 11.63 -46.65
N ILE A 42 14.69 10.73 -47.63
CA ILE A 42 13.53 9.85 -47.79
C ILE A 42 14.02 8.39 -47.75
N PRO A 43 13.72 7.62 -46.69
CA PRO A 43 13.05 8.05 -45.45
C PRO A 43 13.95 8.92 -44.53
N PRO A 44 13.35 9.61 -43.54
CA PRO A 44 14.01 10.29 -42.41
C PRO A 44 15.06 9.45 -41.67
N SER A 45 16.06 10.09 -41.06
CA SER A 45 17.06 9.36 -40.26
C SER A 45 16.55 9.01 -38.86
N ALA A 46 17.16 8.01 -38.21
CA ALA A 46 16.67 7.50 -36.93
C ALA A 46 16.63 8.56 -35.80
N SER A 47 17.58 9.50 -35.77
CA SER A 47 17.59 10.61 -34.80
C SER A 47 16.53 11.68 -35.08
N GLN A 48 15.94 11.64 -36.27
CA GLN A 48 14.87 12.53 -36.70
C GLN A 48 13.52 11.86 -36.41
N ILE A 49 13.40 10.57 -36.72
CA ILE A 49 12.21 9.75 -36.42
C ILE A 49 11.79 9.76 -34.94
N ILE A 50 12.73 9.86 -34.00
CA ILE A 50 12.40 9.94 -32.56
C ILE A 50 11.58 11.19 -32.19
N ASN A 51 11.47 12.18 -33.08
CA ASN A 51 10.67 13.39 -32.91
C ASN A 51 9.38 13.41 -33.76
N ASP A 52 9.06 12.28 -34.40
CA ASP A 52 7.93 12.20 -35.33
C ASP A 52 6.74 11.41 -34.77
N VAL A 53 5.55 11.77 -35.26
CA VAL A 53 4.26 11.18 -34.90
C VAL A 53 3.51 10.86 -36.18
N VAL A 54 2.80 9.76 -36.22
CA VAL A 54 1.89 9.54 -37.34
C VAL A 54 0.58 8.96 -36.83
N VAL A 55 -0.46 9.13 -37.62
CA VAL A 55 -1.64 8.28 -37.56
C VAL A 55 -1.71 7.56 -38.88
N THR A 56 -1.59 6.26 -38.82
CA THR A 56 -1.72 5.50 -40.06
C THR A 56 -3.17 5.59 -40.52
N SER A 57 -3.47 5.30 -41.78
CA SER A 57 -4.86 5.15 -42.27
C SER A 57 -5.70 4.24 -41.39
N ASP A 58 -5.02 3.33 -40.70
CA ASP A 58 -5.62 2.34 -39.85
C ASP A 58 -6.03 2.91 -38.48
N GLY A 59 -5.71 4.15 -38.12
CA GLY A 59 -6.07 4.74 -36.82
C GLY A 59 -5.11 4.39 -35.69
N LYS A 60 -3.83 4.10 -36.00
CA LYS A 60 -2.76 3.83 -35.02
C LYS A 60 -2.00 5.08 -34.67
N LEU A 61 -1.84 5.31 -33.38
CA LEU A 61 -1.17 6.47 -32.81
C LEU A 61 0.22 6.07 -32.34
N GLY A 62 1.21 6.87 -32.68
CA GLY A 62 2.58 6.54 -32.35
C GLY A 62 3.48 7.71 -32.56
N VAL A 63 4.52 7.69 -31.75
CA VAL A 63 5.11 8.88 -31.18
C VAL A 63 6.58 8.56 -30.96
N GLY A 64 7.46 9.40 -31.49
CA GLY A 64 8.89 9.09 -31.63
C GLY A 64 9.16 7.87 -32.49
N ILE A 65 8.20 7.54 -33.36
CA ILE A 65 8.28 6.48 -34.33
C ILE A 65 7.34 6.82 -35.45
N LEU A 66 7.85 6.77 -36.67
CA LEU A 66 7.04 7.06 -37.86
C LEU A 66 6.01 6.05 -38.23
N ASN A 67 5.97 4.99 -37.44
CA ASN A 67 5.09 3.88 -37.65
C ASN A 67 4.64 3.36 -36.27
N PRO A 68 3.85 4.14 -35.51
CA PRO A 68 2.96 3.75 -34.47
C PRO A 68 2.60 2.32 -34.43
N LYS A 69 2.87 1.81 -33.25
CA LYS A 69 2.62 0.43 -33.00
C LYS A 69 1.32 0.27 -32.26
N THR A 70 1.01 1.13 -31.28
CA THR A 70 -0.19 0.96 -30.44
C THR A 70 -1.25 2.01 -30.74
N LYS A 71 -2.41 1.55 -31.20
CA LYS A 71 -3.63 2.34 -30.99
C LYS A 71 -3.86 2.42 -29.51
N VAL A 72 -4.51 3.50 -29.13
CA VAL A 72 -4.93 3.69 -27.76
C VAL A 72 -6.43 3.44 -27.71
N ASP A 73 -6.86 2.75 -26.65
CA ASP A 73 -8.23 2.33 -26.34
C ASP A 73 -8.70 1.02 -26.98
N VAL A 74 -8.92 0.04 -26.11
CA VAL A 74 -9.45 -1.27 -26.48
C VAL A 74 -10.88 -1.46 -26.04
N ARG A 75 -11.46 -0.58 -25.22
CA ARG A 75 -12.77 -0.79 -24.59
C ARG A 75 -13.86 -0.88 -25.65
N SER A 76 -14.69 -1.91 -25.57
CA SER A 76 -15.85 -2.09 -26.44
C SER A 76 -16.96 -2.83 -25.69
N GLY A 77 -18.18 -2.89 -26.26
CA GLY A 77 -19.28 -3.68 -25.69
C GLY A 77 -19.00 -5.20 -25.69
N ASP A 78 -17.92 -5.62 -26.34
CA ASP A 78 -17.38 -6.98 -26.26
C ASP A 78 -16.55 -7.13 -24.96
N PRO A 79 -16.89 -8.07 -24.07
CA PRO A 79 -16.19 -8.28 -22.80
C PRO A 79 -14.72 -8.73 -22.94
N LYS A 80 -14.17 -8.83 -24.15
CA LYS A 80 -12.79 -9.28 -24.44
C LYS A 80 -11.78 -8.14 -24.68
N SER A 81 -12.18 -6.89 -24.49
CA SER A 81 -11.38 -5.67 -24.67
C SER A 81 -10.33 -5.39 -23.57
N ILE A 82 -9.15 -6.02 -23.63
CA ILE A 82 -8.08 -5.93 -22.61
C ILE A 82 -6.66 -5.76 -23.19
N ILE A 83 -5.72 -5.24 -22.40
CA ILE A 83 -4.27 -5.15 -22.73
C ILE A 83 -3.50 -6.15 -21.86
N GLY A 84 -2.84 -7.14 -22.46
CA GLY A 84 -1.99 -8.11 -21.77
C GLY A 84 -0.58 -7.58 -21.49
N LEU A 85 0.02 -7.99 -20.37
CA LEU A 85 1.34 -7.56 -19.89
C LEU A 85 2.20 -8.82 -19.59
N GLY A 86 3.52 -8.81 -19.88
CA GLY A 86 4.39 -10.01 -19.81
C GLY A 86 5.65 -9.82 -18.95
N THR A 87 6.33 -10.89 -18.51
CA THR A 87 7.52 -10.78 -17.63
C THR A 87 8.82 -10.40 -18.33
N SER A 88 9.80 -9.84 -17.60
CA SER A 88 11.10 -9.41 -18.14
C SER A 88 12.22 -9.58 -17.10
N THR A 89 13.47 -9.74 -17.54
CA THR A 89 14.69 -9.72 -16.71
C THR A 89 15.50 -8.43 -16.90
N GLN A 90 15.10 -7.58 -17.85
CA GLN A 90 15.71 -6.28 -18.14
C GLN A 90 15.83 -5.49 -16.85
N THR A 91 16.94 -4.78 -16.62
CA THR A 91 16.99 -3.87 -15.48
C THR A 91 16.03 -2.72 -15.73
N ALA A 92 15.50 -2.14 -14.67
CA ALA A 92 14.61 -1.00 -14.83
C ALA A 92 15.33 0.20 -15.48
N ALA A 93 16.64 0.34 -15.26
CA ALA A 93 17.48 1.33 -15.94
C ALA A 93 17.47 1.18 -17.46
N GLU A 94 17.56 -0.04 -17.97
CA GLU A 94 17.52 -0.31 -19.40
C GLU A 94 16.10 -0.16 -19.98
N ALA A 95 15.07 -0.53 -19.22
CA ALA A 95 13.67 -0.41 -19.66
C ALA A 95 13.21 1.06 -19.73
N GLY A 96 13.91 1.94 -19.03
CA GLY A 96 13.46 3.29 -18.77
C GLY A 96 12.26 3.31 -17.83
N GLY A 97 11.93 4.50 -17.34
CA GLY A 97 10.71 4.69 -16.57
C GLY A 97 9.47 4.42 -17.41
N GLY A 98 8.42 3.87 -16.79
CA GLY A 98 7.09 3.71 -17.41
C GLY A 98 6.90 2.43 -18.21
N ALA A 99 7.92 1.59 -18.35
CA ALA A 99 7.73 0.24 -18.87
C ALA A 99 6.87 -0.57 -17.90
N ILE A 100 5.79 -1.18 -18.40
CA ILE A 100 4.90 -2.04 -17.61
C ILE A 100 5.11 -3.50 -18.04
N ARG A 101 5.15 -4.41 -17.08
CA ARG A 101 5.40 -5.84 -17.27
C ARG A 101 4.56 -6.68 -16.31
N TYR A 102 4.57 -7.99 -16.44
CA TYR A 102 4.12 -8.96 -15.43
C TYR A 102 5.36 -9.45 -14.66
N GLY A 103 5.26 -9.81 -13.40
CA GLY A 103 6.39 -10.12 -12.50
C GLY A 103 6.31 -11.54 -11.95
N SER A 104 7.37 -12.00 -11.29
CA SER A 104 7.34 -13.27 -10.56
C SER A 104 6.28 -13.20 -9.44
N GLY A 105 5.53 -14.28 -9.25
CA GLY A 105 4.42 -14.32 -8.29
C GLY A 105 3.08 -13.80 -8.83
N ASN A 106 2.88 -13.78 -10.15
CA ASN A 106 1.61 -13.43 -10.79
C ASN A 106 1.13 -11.99 -10.52
N ILE A 107 2.02 -11.01 -10.63
CA ILE A 107 1.74 -9.60 -10.31
C ILE A 107 2.16 -8.69 -11.46
N ILE A 108 1.42 -7.63 -11.80
CA ILE A 108 1.92 -6.63 -12.76
C ILE A 108 3.04 -5.82 -12.10
N GLN A 109 4.07 -5.42 -12.82
CA GLN A 109 5.16 -4.57 -12.35
C GLN A 109 5.36 -3.38 -13.29
N TYR A 110 5.89 -2.26 -12.79
CA TYR A 110 6.38 -1.18 -13.64
C TYR A 110 7.83 -0.84 -13.29
N SER A 111 8.56 -0.34 -14.28
CA SER A 111 9.93 0.16 -14.13
C SER A 111 9.89 1.64 -13.78
N ASP A 112 10.67 2.06 -12.78
CA ASP A 112 10.92 3.47 -12.46
C ASP A 112 12.21 4.01 -13.10
N GLY A 113 12.88 3.23 -13.96
CA GLY A 113 14.20 3.59 -14.50
C GLY A 113 15.38 3.19 -13.60
N ALA A 114 15.15 2.54 -12.47
CA ALA A 114 16.20 2.04 -11.56
C ALA A 114 15.88 0.65 -10.99
N ALA A 115 14.64 0.44 -10.54
CA ALA A 115 14.11 -0.82 -10.04
C ALA A 115 12.72 -1.18 -10.62
N TRP A 116 12.37 -2.46 -10.52
CA TRP A 116 11.03 -2.95 -10.83
C TRP A 116 10.16 -2.96 -9.58
N HIS A 117 8.98 -2.39 -9.71
CA HIS A 117 8.00 -2.30 -8.64
C HIS A 117 6.78 -3.12 -8.97
N ASN A 118 6.31 -3.93 -8.03
CA ASN A 118 5.02 -4.58 -8.12
C ASN A 118 3.92 -3.51 -8.13
N LEU A 119 2.99 -3.59 -9.08
CA LEU A 119 1.66 -2.98 -8.95
C LEU A 119 0.88 -3.84 -7.95
N PRO A 120 0.69 -3.37 -6.72
CA PRO A 120 0.03 -4.17 -5.70
C PRO A 120 -1.43 -4.42 -6.13
N MET A 121 -1.76 -5.67 -6.45
CA MET A 121 -3.16 -6.10 -6.71
C MET A 121 -3.98 -6.19 -5.43
N THR A 122 -3.31 -6.24 -4.28
CA THR A 122 -3.89 -6.19 -2.96
C THR A 122 -3.28 -5.01 -2.23
N LEU A 123 -4.12 -4.20 -1.58
CA LEU A 123 -3.61 -3.21 -0.64
C LEU A 123 -2.66 -3.92 0.33
N PRO A 124 -1.51 -3.32 0.70
CA PRO A 124 -0.64 -3.89 1.71
C PRO A 124 -1.51 -4.32 2.90
N PRO A 125 -1.38 -5.57 3.38
CA PRO A 125 -2.24 -6.05 4.45
C PRO A 125 -2.12 -5.08 5.62
N LYS A 126 -3.29 -4.69 6.14
CA LYS A 126 -3.40 -3.88 7.35
C LYS A 126 -2.83 -4.67 8.52
N ALA A 127 -2.04 -4.01 9.37
CA ALA A 127 -1.50 -4.66 10.55
C ALA A 127 -2.63 -5.22 11.40
N LEU A 128 -2.51 -6.50 11.74
CA LEU A 128 -3.41 -7.21 12.65
C LEU A 128 -2.54 -7.98 13.64
N VAL A 129 -2.64 -7.63 14.91
CA VAL A 129 -2.04 -8.37 16.02
C VAL A 129 -3.12 -8.83 16.97
N LEU A 130 -3.13 -10.12 17.26
CA LEU A 130 -3.87 -10.73 18.36
C LEU A 130 -2.88 -11.48 19.22
N ALA A 131 -2.88 -11.22 20.52
CA ALA A 131 -2.03 -11.97 21.45
C ALA A 131 -2.75 -12.18 22.79
N ASN A 132 -2.48 -13.32 23.41
CA ASN A 132 -3.00 -13.69 24.72
C ASN A 132 -1.85 -13.89 25.70
N LYS A 133 -2.11 -13.77 27.01
CA LYS A 133 -1.07 -13.98 28.02
C LYS A 133 -1.48 -15.04 29.04
N SER A 134 -0.75 -16.16 29.00
CA SER A 134 -0.86 -17.27 29.96
C SER A 134 0.41 -17.45 30.81
N SER A 135 1.50 -16.73 30.51
CA SER A 135 2.74 -16.76 31.27
C SER A 135 2.61 -15.93 32.54
N ALA A 136 2.97 -16.49 33.70
CA ALA A 136 2.91 -15.78 34.96
C ALA A 136 3.73 -14.48 34.91
N LEU A 137 3.17 -13.41 35.49
CA LEU A 137 3.84 -12.13 35.67
C LEU A 137 3.35 -11.52 36.97
N THR A 138 4.30 -11.09 37.80
CA THR A 138 4.01 -10.34 39.02
C THR A 138 3.94 -8.85 38.70
N LEU A 139 2.81 -8.23 39.07
CA LEU A 139 2.59 -6.80 39.01
C LEU A 139 2.81 -6.22 40.41
N ASN A 140 3.76 -5.31 40.51
CA ASN A 140 4.13 -4.70 41.79
C ASN A 140 3.03 -3.77 42.29
N ASN A 141 2.70 -3.86 43.58
CA ASN A 141 1.77 -2.95 44.21
C ASN A 141 2.30 -1.51 44.18
N ASN A 142 1.40 -0.56 43.92
CA ASN A 142 1.67 0.86 43.84
C ASN A 142 2.77 1.21 42.82
N ALA A 143 2.88 0.43 41.74
CA ALA A 143 3.85 0.67 40.68
C ALA A 143 3.27 0.30 39.31
N THR A 144 3.72 1.01 38.28
CA THR A 144 3.41 0.66 36.90
C THR A 144 4.35 -0.44 36.44
N THR A 145 3.80 -1.55 35.99
CA THR A 145 4.53 -2.72 35.49
C THR A 145 4.24 -2.89 33.99
N LEU A 146 5.30 -3.06 33.19
CA LEU A 146 5.18 -3.44 31.78
C LEU A 146 4.69 -4.89 31.68
N VAL A 147 3.66 -5.11 30.87
CA VAL A 147 3.14 -6.46 30.60
C VAL A 147 3.84 -7.00 29.36
N ASN A 148 4.79 -7.92 29.57
CA ASN A 148 5.57 -8.58 28.52
C ASN A 148 5.23 -10.08 28.41
N GLY A 149 5.90 -10.78 27.49
CA GLY A 149 5.74 -12.23 27.32
C GLY A 149 4.35 -12.63 26.86
N TRP A 150 3.75 -11.84 25.98
CA TRP A 150 2.52 -12.14 25.28
C TRP A 150 2.75 -13.24 24.25
N ASN A 151 1.84 -14.21 24.20
CA ASN A 151 1.84 -15.27 23.20
C ASN A 151 1.06 -14.77 21.98
N VAL A 152 1.76 -14.57 20.87
CA VAL A 152 1.17 -14.10 19.61
C VAL A 152 0.29 -15.19 19.02
N VAL A 153 -0.99 -14.86 18.81
CA VAL A 153 -1.98 -15.73 18.16
C VAL A 153 -2.08 -15.42 16.67
N THR A 154 -2.00 -14.14 16.31
CA THR A 154 -2.03 -13.68 14.91
C THR A 154 -1.13 -12.46 14.77
N ASP A 155 -0.19 -12.53 13.82
CA ASP A 155 0.63 -11.41 13.35
C ASP A 155 1.37 -11.82 12.08
N SER A 156 0.70 -11.72 10.92
CA SER A 156 1.29 -12.15 9.64
C SER A 156 2.45 -11.27 9.17
N GLN A 157 2.64 -10.11 9.79
CA GLN A 157 3.62 -9.10 9.40
C GLN A 157 4.77 -8.96 10.41
N SER A 158 4.76 -9.76 11.49
CA SER A 158 5.79 -9.73 12.55
C SER A 158 6.00 -8.34 13.16
N ASN A 159 4.90 -7.60 13.34
CA ASN A 159 4.90 -6.26 13.94
C ASN A 159 4.95 -6.29 15.47
N PHE A 160 4.76 -7.44 16.11
CA PHE A 160 4.73 -7.58 17.57
C PHE A 160 5.65 -8.71 18.06
N ASN A 161 6.58 -8.36 18.94
CA ASN A 161 7.58 -9.29 19.46
C ASN A 161 7.22 -9.96 20.80
N GLY A 162 5.93 -9.94 21.18
CA GLY A 162 5.47 -10.42 22.48
C GLY A 162 5.62 -9.42 23.63
N THR A 163 6.14 -8.21 23.36
CA THR A 163 6.24 -7.11 24.35
C THR A 163 5.86 -5.77 23.76
N THR A 164 6.36 -5.47 22.56
CA THR A 164 6.23 -4.17 21.91
C THR A 164 5.70 -4.37 20.50
N PHE A 165 4.70 -3.57 20.14
CA PHE A 165 4.24 -3.45 18.75
C PHE A 165 5.02 -2.34 18.07
N THR A 166 5.37 -2.52 16.79
CA THR A 166 6.03 -1.53 15.95
C THR A 166 5.18 -1.32 14.70
N ALA A 167 4.72 -0.08 14.48
CA ALA A 167 3.87 0.26 13.35
C ALA A 167 4.65 0.08 12.03
N PRO A 168 4.14 -0.74 11.07
CA PRO A 168 4.84 -0.98 9.80
C PRO A 168 4.76 0.21 8.85
N ARG A 169 3.80 1.12 9.05
CA ARG A 169 3.56 2.28 8.18
C ARG A 169 2.84 3.40 8.94
N ASN A 170 2.70 4.53 8.27
CA ASN A 170 1.94 5.64 8.82
C ASN A 170 0.43 5.31 8.75
N GLY A 171 -0.29 5.51 9.85
CA GLY A 171 -1.72 5.26 9.88
C GLY A 171 -2.34 5.38 11.27
N PHE A 172 -3.65 5.17 11.31
CA PHE A 172 -4.38 5.06 12.56
C PHE A 172 -4.47 3.59 12.98
N TYR A 173 -4.31 3.33 14.27
CA TYR A 173 -4.32 1.99 14.85
C TYR A 173 -5.29 1.95 16.02
N ILE A 174 -6.30 1.09 15.96
CA ILE A 174 -7.14 0.80 17.13
C ILE A 174 -6.46 -0.30 17.95
N VAL A 175 -6.22 0.01 19.22
CA VAL A 175 -5.52 -0.86 20.17
C VAL A 175 -6.46 -1.14 21.32
N SER A 176 -6.66 -2.42 21.63
CA SER A 176 -7.37 -2.87 22.83
C SER A 176 -6.46 -3.70 23.72
N PHE A 177 -6.65 -3.56 25.03
CA PHE A 177 -5.91 -4.28 26.04
C PHE A 177 -6.85 -4.68 27.17
N ASN A 178 -6.91 -5.98 27.46
CA ASN A 178 -7.65 -6.58 28.54
C ASN A 178 -6.69 -7.38 29.43
N ILE A 179 -6.87 -7.26 30.74
CA ILE A 179 -6.11 -8.03 31.71
C ILE A 179 -6.96 -8.37 32.92
N THR A 180 -6.71 -9.55 33.47
CA THR A 180 -7.33 -10.07 34.67
C THR A 180 -6.23 -10.47 35.65
N LEU A 181 -6.35 -10.08 36.91
CA LEU A 181 -5.40 -10.42 37.97
C LEU A 181 -5.87 -11.61 38.77
N ALA A 182 -4.92 -12.34 39.36
CA ALA A 182 -5.20 -13.48 40.21
C ALA A 182 -6.00 -13.05 41.46
N ASP A 183 -6.85 -13.98 41.93
CA ASP A 183 -7.63 -13.81 43.15
C ASP A 183 -6.74 -13.54 44.36
N SER A 184 -7.12 -12.54 45.16
CA SER A 184 -6.49 -12.16 46.42
C SER A 184 -7.20 -10.92 46.99
N ASN A 185 -6.84 -10.53 48.20
CA ASN A 185 -7.42 -9.44 48.95
C ASN A 185 -7.24 -8.05 48.31
N ILE A 186 -8.34 -7.33 48.11
CA ILE A 186 -8.36 -5.97 47.57
C ILE A 186 -8.42 -4.96 48.74
N ALA A 187 -7.39 -4.12 48.88
CA ALA A 187 -7.41 -3.03 49.86
C ALA A 187 -8.50 -1.98 49.55
N GLN A 188 -8.98 -1.31 50.59
CA GLN A 188 -9.95 -0.21 50.46
C GLN A 188 -9.36 0.97 49.66
N ASN A 189 -10.22 1.74 49.01
CA ASN A 189 -9.82 2.91 48.21
C ASN A 189 -8.68 2.61 47.22
N SER A 190 -8.80 1.49 46.52
CA SER A 190 -7.81 1.04 45.54
C SER A 190 -8.34 1.14 44.11
N ARG A 191 -7.46 0.95 43.13
CA ARG A 191 -7.78 0.99 41.70
C ARG A 191 -6.78 0.16 40.90
N ILE A 192 -7.21 -0.23 39.71
CA ILE A 192 -6.35 -0.70 38.64
C ILE A 192 -6.40 0.29 37.49
N GLU A 193 -5.24 0.53 36.88
CA GLU A 193 -5.11 1.33 35.68
C GLU A 193 -4.56 0.43 34.58
N THR A 194 -5.29 0.34 33.47
CA THR A 194 -4.80 -0.30 32.24
C THR A 194 -4.34 0.77 31.28
N ILE A 195 -3.11 0.61 30.80
CA ILE A 195 -2.37 1.68 30.15
C ILE A 195 -1.87 1.17 28.80
N ILE A 196 -2.17 1.91 27.74
CA ILE A 196 -1.57 1.74 26.42
C ILE A 196 -0.69 2.97 26.19
N GLU A 197 0.58 2.74 25.91
CA GLU A 197 1.56 3.81 25.75
C GLU A 197 2.26 3.71 24.39
N SER A 198 2.36 4.84 23.71
CA SER A 198 3.18 5.02 22.52
C SER A 198 4.49 5.74 22.83
N ASN A 199 5.54 5.42 22.09
CA ASN A 199 6.80 6.17 22.14
C ASN A 199 6.72 7.56 21.46
N ASN A 200 5.63 7.88 20.75
CA ASN A 200 5.46 9.15 20.05
C ASN A 200 4.35 10.00 20.69
N ALA A 201 4.64 11.27 20.97
CA ALA A 201 3.69 12.27 21.48
C ALA A 201 3.24 13.29 20.43
N THR A 202 3.93 13.37 19.28
CA THR A 202 3.63 14.36 18.25
C THR A 202 2.44 13.92 17.41
N ASN A 203 1.37 14.74 17.38
CA ASN A 203 0.11 14.45 16.68
C ASN A 203 -0.49 13.08 17.03
N ASN A 204 -0.24 12.60 18.25
CA ASN A 204 -0.63 11.29 18.74
C ASN A 204 -0.99 11.35 20.24
N ILE A 205 -1.78 10.40 20.71
CA ILE A 205 -1.96 10.16 22.15
C ILE A 205 -0.76 9.35 22.63
N GLN A 206 0.10 9.95 23.47
CA GLN A 206 1.26 9.24 24.00
C GLN A 206 0.87 8.17 25.02
N THR A 207 -0.11 8.44 25.87
CA THR A 207 -0.55 7.51 26.92
C THR A 207 -2.05 7.58 27.06
N TYR A 208 -2.71 6.43 26.88
CA TYR A 208 -4.12 6.26 27.17
C TYR A 208 -4.29 5.36 28.39
N ARG A 209 -5.19 5.75 29.31
CA ARG A 209 -5.37 5.09 30.60
C ARG A 209 -6.85 4.93 30.93
N SER A 210 -7.27 3.71 31.20
CA SER A 210 -8.56 3.42 31.82
C SER A 210 -8.37 3.08 33.29
N VAL A 211 -9.26 3.58 34.14
CA VAL A 211 -9.21 3.40 35.59
C VAL A 211 -10.46 2.68 36.08
N ASN A 212 -10.28 1.54 36.74
CA ASN A 212 -11.35 0.85 37.45
C ASN A 212 -11.09 0.99 38.94
N SER A 213 -12.02 1.63 39.66
CA SER A 213 -11.87 2.00 41.07
C SER A 213 -12.64 1.04 41.99
N TYR A 214 -12.08 0.77 43.17
CA TYR A 214 -12.59 -0.14 44.19
C TYR A 214 -12.65 0.59 45.54
N PRO A 215 -13.76 1.29 45.83
CA PRO A 215 -13.91 2.07 47.05
C PRO A 215 -13.99 1.23 48.34
N ALA A 216 -14.68 0.07 48.29
CA ALA A 216 -14.81 -0.95 49.34
C ALA A 216 -14.92 -0.43 50.80
N TRP A 217 -15.97 0.34 51.11
CA TRP A 217 -16.18 0.92 52.45
C TRP A 217 -16.80 -0.02 53.51
N ASP A 218 -17.56 -1.04 53.11
CA ASP A 218 -18.40 -1.81 54.04
C ASP A 218 -17.97 -3.28 54.27
N VAL A 219 -16.81 -3.69 53.75
CA VAL A 219 -16.25 -5.04 53.93
C VAL A 219 -14.76 -4.96 54.24
N SER A 220 -14.31 -5.67 55.27
CA SER A 220 -12.95 -5.53 55.82
C SER A 220 -11.85 -6.04 54.90
N THR A 221 -12.16 -6.95 53.96
CA THR A 221 -11.24 -7.51 52.96
C THR A 221 -12.02 -8.53 52.14
N VAL A 222 -12.19 -8.34 50.82
CA VAL A 222 -12.81 -9.37 49.95
C VAL A 222 -11.75 -9.86 48.96
N GLY A 223 -11.51 -11.17 48.97
CA GLY A 223 -10.77 -11.85 47.92
C GLY A 223 -11.61 -11.83 46.64
N ASN A 224 -11.11 -11.20 45.59
CA ASN A 224 -11.76 -11.26 44.30
C ASN A 224 -10.74 -11.19 43.16
N ILE A 225 -11.18 -11.69 42.01
CA ILE A 225 -10.54 -11.47 40.71
C ILE A 225 -10.88 -10.05 40.26
N VAL A 226 -9.86 -9.32 39.81
CA VAL A 226 -10.01 -7.96 39.29
C VAL A 226 -9.57 -7.91 37.85
N GLY A 227 -10.27 -7.12 37.04
CA GLY A 227 -9.97 -6.95 35.62
C GLY A 227 -9.92 -5.48 35.25
N GLY A 228 -9.17 -5.19 34.20
CA GLY A 228 -9.15 -3.88 33.57
C GLY A 228 -9.13 -4.02 32.05
N ASN A 229 -9.72 -3.05 31.39
CA ASN A 229 -9.72 -2.97 29.94
C ASN A 229 -9.57 -1.53 29.45
N CYS A 230 -8.91 -1.36 28.31
CA CYS A 230 -8.85 -0.09 27.62
C CYS A 230 -8.80 -0.29 26.10
N THR A 231 -9.43 0.62 25.38
CA THR A 231 -9.39 0.68 23.91
C THR A 231 -9.18 2.13 23.50
N ALA A 232 -8.24 2.37 22.58
CA ALA A 232 -7.95 3.69 22.05
C ALA A 232 -7.45 3.63 20.60
N ILE A 233 -7.53 4.76 19.91
CA ILE A 233 -6.98 4.93 18.56
C ILE A 233 -5.72 5.78 18.65
N PHE A 234 -4.65 5.31 18.04
CA PHE A 234 -3.35 5.99 17.98
C PHE A 234 -3.02 6.37 16.54
N ASN A 235 -2.42 7.54 16.35
CA ASN A 235 -1.89 7.98 15.07
C ASN A 235 -0.37 7.72 15.07
N LEU A 236 0.06 6.68 14.37
CA LEU A 236 1.43 6.19 14.41
C LEU A 236 2.12 6.41 13.07
N SER A 237 3.37 6.85 13.13
CA SER A 237 4.28 6.80 11.98
C SER A 237 5.00 5.44 11.94
N ALA A 238 5.53 5.07 10.77
CA ALA A 238 6.35 3.88 10.62
C ALA A 238 7.48 3.87 11.68
N GLY A 239 7.62 2.75 12.41
CA GLY A 239 8.59 2.59 13.49
C GLY A 239 8.15 3.13 14.85
N ASN A 240 7.02 3.83 14.97
CA ASN A 240 6.45 4.15 16.29
C ASN A 240 5.98 2.86 16.98
N THR A 241 6.03 2.85 18.30
CA THR A 241 5.75 1.67 19.09
C THR A 241 4.56 1.83 20.01
N ILE A 242 3.97 0.69 20.40
CA ILE A 242 2.93 0.59 21.44
C ILE A 242 3.35 -0.47 22.47
N GLN A 243 3.14 -0.17 23.74
CA GLN A 243 3.35 -1.05 24.89
C GLN A 243 2.16 -1.03 25.85
N PHE A 244 2.04 -2.12 26.62
CA PHE A 244 0.93 -2.34 27.56
C PHE A 244 1.45 -2.35 28.98
N LYS A 245 0.88 -1.54 29.85
CA LYS A 245 1.29 -1.44 31.26
C LYS A 245 0.08 -1.51 32.18
N VAL A 246 0.32 -1.98 33.40
CA VAL A 246 -0.69 -2.00 34.47
C VAL A 246 -0.13 -1.31 35.69
N TYR A 247 -0.93 -0.45 36.30
CA TYR A 247 -0.72 0.02 37.67
C TYR A 247 -1.85 -0.51 38.53
N HIS A 248 -1.56 -0.88 39.77
CA HIS A 248 -2.59 -1.13 40.78
C HIS A 248 -2.07 -0.77 42.17
N ASN A 249 -2.97 -0.55 43.12
CA ASN A 249 -2.64 -0.30 44.53
C ASN A 249 -3.50 -1.15 45.48
N PHE A 250 -3.66 -2.44 45.18
CA PHE A 250 -4.52 -3.37 45.94
C PHE A 250 -3.97 -3.79 47.31
N GLY A 251 -2.82 -3.25 47.74
CA GLY A 251 -2.23 -3.47 49.07
C GLY A 251 -1.16 -4.57 49.11
N SER A 252 -1.00 -5.35 48.04
CA SER A 252 0.03 -6.37 47.89
C SER A 252 0.29 -6.66 46.41
N ASN A 253 1.43 -7.26 46.08
CA ASN A 253 1.74 -7.64 44.69
C ASN A 253 0.68 -8.61 44.15
N ARG A 254 0.38 -8.50 42.86
CA ARG A 254 -0.62 -9.34 42.20
C ARG A 254 -0.01 -10.08 41.02
N GLY A 255 -0.29 -11.38 40.92
CA GLY A 255 -0.06 -12.09 39.67
C GLY A 255 -1.14 -11.74 38.65
N ILE A 256 -0.84 -11.86 37.37
CA ILE A 256 -1.90 -12.00 36.37
C ILE A 256 -2.63 -13.34 36.57
N ASN A 257 -3.90 -13.41 36.19
CA ASN A 257 -4.63 -14.66 36.16
C ASN A 257 -4.26 -15.45 34.90
N THR A 258 -3.69 -16.64 35.05
CA THR A 258 -3.27 -17.48 33.91
C THR A 258 -4.29 -18.56 33.52
N ALA A 259 -5.48 -18.57 34.15
CA ALA A 259 -6.56 -19.50 33.82
C ALA A 259 -7.07 -19.33 32.38
N ASN A 260 -7.91 -20.28 31.93
CA ASN A 260 -8.49 -20.30 30.57
C ASN A 260 -7.44 -20.18 29.46
N SER A 261 -6.25 -20.76 29.68
CA SER A 261 -5.10 -20.66 28.76
C SER A 261 -4.71 -19.22 28.43
N GLY A 262 -4.95 -18.28 29.36
CA GLY A 262 -4.60 -16.87 29.20
C GLY A 262 -5.58 -16.06 28.34
N THR A 263 -6.72 -16.61 27.91
CA THR A 263 -7.72 -15.88 27.09
C THR A 263 -8.38 -14.70 27.82
N ASN A 264 -8.35 -14.70 29.16
CA ASN A 264 -8.79 -13.57 29.99
C ASN A 264 -7.83 -12.36 29.93
N ASN A 265 -6.63 -12.53 29.34
CA ASN A 265 -5.67 -11.47 29.11
C ASN A 265 -5.38 -11.41 27.62
N SER A 266 -5.85 -10.37 26.95
CA SER A 266 -5.76 -10.26 25.50
C SER A 266 -5.40 -8.85 25.07
N ILE A 267 -4.66 -8.77 23.98
CA ILE A 267 -4.47 -7.53 23.24
C ILE A 267 -4.93 -7.73 21.80
N SER A 268 -5.43 -6.66 21.22
CA SER A 268 -5.68 -6.58 19.80
C SER A 268 -5.20 -5.25 19.25
N ILE A 269 -4.59 -5.29 18.07
CA ILE A 269 -4.15 -4.10 17.34
C ILE A 269 -4.61 -4.27 15.89
N TYR A 270 -5.38 -3.30 15.39
CA TYR A 270 -5.79 -3.25 14.00
C TYR A 270 -5.42 -1.90 13.40
N GLU A 271 -4.79 -1.94 12.24
CA GLU A 271 -4.63 -0.76 11.39
C GLU A 271 -5.98 -0.42 10.72
N LEU A 272 -6.35 0.86 10.72
CA LEU A 272 -7.61 1.37 10.20
C LEU A 272 -7.58 1.69 8.70
#